data_AF-A0AAJ1WX05-F1
#
_entry.id   AF-A0AAJ1WX05-F1
#
_cell.length_a   1.000
_cell.length_b   1.000
_cell.length_c   1.000
_cell.angle_alpha   90.00
_cell.angle_beta   90.00
_cell.angle_gamma   90.00
#
_symmetry.space_group_name_H-M   'P 1'
#
loop_
_entity.id
_entity.type
_entity.pdbx_description
1 polymer ?
#
loop_
_entity_poly.entity_id
_entity_poly.type
_entity_poly.pdbx_seq_one_letter_code
_entity_poly.pdbx_strand_id
1 'polypeptide(L)'
;MNLLDNISIPRKLFLAFTLMLLVGLGINGVVYWKSSEIRQSVNWTDHTIKVIDAADRSLAGMVNQETGYRGFLLSGDAKFLAPYQKGWESFNTAWRQAKELTSDNPAQQERLEKIRKQAEAWHTGVAEKGIAGMANPETREAARQTEIAGAGKEAMDGLRAEIADLVNVENTLMRTRQDAQNAAFDTTTQMILLGIVANLVIAVAIGLLLVRTVAKPVTAISTRLATLATPFETGRLDEVGRIQGTAQAVEQAFREISEVLVAVSIGDFTKTLSKDFGGLSSEVQANLRATT
;
A
#
# COMPACT_ATOMS: atom_id res chain seq x y z
N MET A 1 -20.64 21.62 -32.33
CA MET A 1 -19.82 20.49 -32.85
C MET A 1 -18.96 20.00 -31.71
N ASN A 2 -19.18 18.77 -31.22
CA ASN A 2 -18.36 18.25 -30.13
C ASN A 2 -16.98 17.88 -30.68
N LEU A 3 -15.91 18.27 -29.99
CA LEU A 3 -14.51 17.93 -30.34
C LEU A 3 -14.32 16.41 -30.56
N LEU A 4 -15.12 15.60 -29.86
CA LEU A 4 -15.13 14.14 -29.94
C LEU A 4 -15.69 13.60 -31.26
N ASP A 5 -16.48 14.35 -32.02
CA ASP A 5 -17.12 13.83 -33.23
C ASP A 5 -16.13 13.70 -34.39
N ASN A 6 -15.06 14.50 -34.39
CA ASN A 6 -14.09 14.58 -35.50
C ASN A 6 -12.80 13.76 -35.27
N ILE A 7 -12.75 12.95 -34.22
CA ILE A 7 -11.60 12.09 -33.89
C ILE A 7 -11.85 10.68 -34.46
N SER A 8 -10.81 10.04 -34.99
CA SER A 8 -10.91 8.66 -35.49
C SER A 8 -11.21 7.65 -34.36
N ILE A 9 -11.95 6.59 -34.67
CA ILE A 9 -12.34 5.56 -33.69
C ILE A 9 -11.14 4.99 -32.91
N PRO A 10 -9.99 4.63 -33.54
CA PRO A 10 -8.85 4.11 -32.81
C PRO A 10 -8.26 5.11 -31.81
N ARG A 11 -8.24 6.41 -32.14
CA ARG A 11 -7.77 7.46 -31.24
C ARG A 11 -8.70 7.64 -30.04
N LYS A 12 -10.03 7.54 -30.23
CA LYS A 12 -11.00 7.57 -29.12
C LYS A 12 -10.77 6.44 -28.14
N LEU A 13 -10.61 5.21 -28.65
CA LEU A 13 -10.33 4.04 -27.83
C LEU A 13 -8.99 4.19 -27.09
N PHE A 14 -7.93 4.60 -27.80
CA PHE A 14 -6.62 4.80 -27.19
C PHE A 14 -6.65 5.84 -26.06
N LEU A 15 -7.29 7.00 -26.28
CA LEU A 15 -7.42 8.03 -25.25
C LEU A 15 -8.23 7.55 -24.04
N ALA A 16 -9.32 6.80 -24.27
CA ALA A 16 -10.14 6.23 -23.22
C ALA A 16 -9.36 5.24 -22.33
N PHE A 17 -8.67 4.27 -22.95
CA PHE A 17 -7.85 3.31 -22.21
C PHE A 17 -6.66 3.98 -21.53
N THR A 18 -6.02 4.95 -22.19
CA THR A 18 -4.91 5.71 -21.60
C THR A 18 -5.36 6.48 -20.35
N LEU A 19 -6.53 7.15 -20.42
CA LEU A 19 -7.09 7.84 -19.26
C LEU A 19 -7.36 6.88 -18.10
N MET A 20 -7.94 5.72 -18.37
CA MET A 20 -8.23 4.70 -17.36
C MET A 20 -6.94 4.17 -16.70
N LEU A 21 -5.90 3.92 -17.50
CA LEU A 21 -4.59 3.50 -17.01
C LEU A 21 -3.90 4.58 -16.18
N LEU A 22 -3.97 5.85 -16.60
CA LEU A 22 -3.37 6.97 -15.86
C LEU A 22 -4.01 7.16 -14.48
N VAL A 23 -5.34 7.04 -14.38
CA VAL A 23 -6.04 7.09 -13.09
C VAL A 23 -5.60 5.93 -12.20
N GLY A 24 -5.54 4.71 -12.77
CA GLY A 24 -5.04 3.53 -12.05
C GLY A 24 -3.61 3.71 -11.56
N LEU A 25 -2.70 4.20 -12.40
CA LEU A 25 -1.31 4.49 -12.03
C LEU A 25 -1.20 5.54 -10.93
N GLY A 26 -2.01 6.60 -10.99
CA GLY A 26 -2.07 7.62 -9.94
C GLY A 26 -2.43 7.04 -8.57
N ILE A 27 -3.48 6.21 -8.53
CA ILE A 27 -3.91 5.51 -7.29
C ILE A 27 -2.79 4.61 -6.77
N ASN A 28 -2.18 3.79 -7.65
CA ASN A 28 -1.08 2.90 -7.27
C ASN A 28 0.15 3.67 -6.76
N GLY A 29 0.46 4.82 -7.34
CA GLY A 29 1.55 5.69 -6.88
C GLY A 29 1.33 6.19 -5.45
N VAL A 30 0.10 6.62 -5.13
CA VAL A 30 -0.27 7.05 -3.77
C VAL A 30 -0.19 5.88 -2.79
N VAL A 31 -0.70 4.71 -3.17
CA VAL A 31 -0.61 3.49 -2.35
C VAL A 31 0.85 3.12 -2.08
N TYR A 32 1.72 3.18 -3.09
CA TYR A 32 3.13 2.90 -2.95
C TYR A 32 3.83 3.88 -1.99
N TRP A 33 3.52 5.17 -2.12
CA TRP A 33 4.08 6.22 -1.25
C TRP A 33 3.63 6.07 0.21
N LYS A 34 2.37 5.74 0.46
CA LYS A 34 1.87 5.48 1.82
C LYS A 34 2.38 4.16 2.40
N SER A 35 2.60 3.16 1.57
CA SER A 35 3.19 1.87 1.98
C SER A 35 4.64 2.03 2.47
N SER A 36 5.43 2.97 1.94
CA SER A 36 6.80 3.19 2.43
C SER A 36 6.82 3.85 3.83
N GLU A 37 5.86 4.73 4.13
CA GLU A 37 5.66 5.34 5.44
C GLU A 37 5.31 4.27 6.51
N ILE A 38 4.46 3.30 6.14
CA ILE A 38 4.11 2.14 6.98
C ILE A 38 5.34 1.28 7.29
N ARG A 39 6.22 1.03 6.31
CA ARG A 39 7.45 0.23 6.52
C ARG A 39 8.41 0.85 7.52
N GLN A 40 8.54 2.18 7.53
CA GLN A 40 9.39 2.86 8.50
C GLN A 40 8.86 2.71 9.93
N SER A 41 7.53 2.78 10.12
CA SER A 41 6.92 2.61 11.46
C SER A 41 7.18 1.22 12.06
N VAL A 42 7.17 0.16 11.23
CA VAL A 42 7.48 -1.21 11.69
C VAL A 42 8.92 -1.32 12.21
N ASN A 43 9.90 -0.75 11.51
CA ASN A 43 11.30 -0.77 11.95
C ASN A 43 11.49 -0.02 13.27
N TRP A 44 10.80 1.10 13.44
CA TRP A 44 10.83 1.87 14.68
C TRP A 44 10.17 1.14 15.86
N THR A 45 9.17 0.29 15.60
CA THR A 45 8.53 -0.54 16.63
C THR A 45 9.51 -1.60 17.14
N ASP A 46 10.16 -2.33 16.24
CA ASP A 46 11.19 -3.32 16.61
C ASP A 46 12.36 -2.66 17.37
N HIS A 47 12.75 -1.46 16.95
CA HIS A 47 13.76 -0.67 17.65
C HIS A 47 13.33 -0.33 19.09
N THR A 48 12.14 0.23 19.28
CA THR A 48 11.61 0.56 20.61
C THR A 48 11.52 -0.68 21.52
N ILE A 49 11.10 -1.83 20.99
CA ILE A 49 11.07 -3.09 21.75
C ILE A 49 12.47 -3.48 22.22
N LYS A 50 13.49 -3.36 21.37
CA LYS A 50 14.90 -3.65 21.74
C LYS A 50 15.42 -2.71 22.82
N VAL A 51 15.04 -1.43 22.80
CA VAL A 51 15.42 -0.46 23.84
C VAL A 51 14.78 -0.81 25.18
N ILE A 52 13.47 -1.10 25.19
CA ILE A 52 12.74 -1.50 26.40
C ILE A 52 13.31 -2.79 26.98
N ASP A 53 13.55 -3.80 26.15
CA ASP A 53 14.14 -5.07 26.59
C ASP A 53 15.55 -4.89 27.17
N ALA A 54 16.37 -4.01 26.59
CA ALA A 54 17.67 -3.67 27.17
C ALA A 54 17.53 -2.98 28.53
N ALA A 55 16.57 -2.07 28.70
CA ALA A 55 16.30 -1.42 29.98
C ALA A 55 15.80 -2.41 31.06
N ASP A 56 14.89 -3.32 30.69
CA ASP A 56 14.39 -4.37 31.58
C ASP A 56 15.48 -5.36 31.99
N ARG A 57 16.37 -5.73 31.05
CA ARG A 57 17.54 -6.57 31.35
C ARG A 57 18.54 -5.86 32.27
N SER A 58 18.70 -4.54 32.14
CA SER A 58 19.47 -3.75 33.11
C SER A 58 18.85 -3.82 34.52
N LEU A 59 17.53 -3.61 34.64
CA LEU A 59 16.84 -3.73 35.92
C LEU A 59 16.98 -5.12 36.52
N ALA A 60 16.76 -6.17 35.72
CA ALA A 60 16.89 -7.56 36.15
C ALA A 60 18.30 -7.87 36.66
N GLY A 61 19.34 -7.35 36.01
CA GLY A 61 20.72 -7.47 36.48
C GLY A 61 20.95 -6.85 37.86
N MET A 62 20.37 -5.68 38.12
CA MET A 62 20.44 -5.03 39.44
C MET A 62 19.62 -5.75 40.51
N VAL A 63 18.45 -6.29 40.16
CA VAL A 63 17.64 -7.10 41.09
C VAL A 63 18.34 -8.41 41.46
N ASN A 64 18.98 -9.07 40.51
CA ASN A 64 19.79 -10.27 40.79
C ASN A 64 20.98 -9.94 41.70
N GLN A 65 21.58 -8.77 41.52
CA GLN A 65 22.59 -8.26 42.44
C GLN A 65 22.07 -8.06 43.86
N GLU A 66 20.96 -7.34 44.02
CA GLU A 66 20.34 -7.10 45.31
C GLU A 66 19.99 -8.43 46.01
N THR A 67 19.48 -9.39 45.25
CA THR A 67 19.13 -10.74 45.74
C THR A 67 20.36 -11.52 46.20
N GLY A 68 21.42 -11.54 45.39
CA GLY A 68 22.67 -12.23 45.74
C GLY A 68 23.37 -11.63 46.95
N TYR A 69 23.45 -10.30 46.99
CA TYR A 69 24.00 -9.54 48.10
C TYR A 69 23.28 -9.83 49.41
N ARG A 70 21.94 -9.76 49.42
CA ARG A 70 21.14 -10.07 50.62
C ARG A 70 21.27 -11.53 51.06
N GLY A 71 21.31 -12.47 50.11
CA GLY A 71 21.56 -13.89 50.41
C GLY A 71 22.93 -14.11 51.08
N PHE A 72 23.96 -13.40 50.62
CA PHE A 72 25.29 -13.43 51.24
C PHE A 72 25.30 -12.81 52.63
N LEU A 73 24.68 -11.63 52.82
CA LEU A 73 24.58 -11.01 54.15
C LEU A 73 23.85 -11.89 55.17
N LEU A 74 22.81 -12.62 54.72
CA LEU A 74 22.00 -13.50 55.55
C LEU A 74 22.75 -14.77 55.96
N SER A 75 23.42 -15.42 55.02
CA SER A 75 24.01 -16.75 55.22
C SER A 75 25.52 -16.74 55.53
N GLY A 76 26.23 -15.70 55.11
CA GLY A 76 27.70 -15.66 55.04
C GLY A 76 28.31 -16.58 53.97
N ASP A 77 27.50 -17.27 53.16
CA ASP A 77 27.97 -18.23 52.16
C ASP A 77 28.28 -17.53 50.83
N ALA A 78 29.56 -17.57 50.43
CA ALA A 78 30.05 -16.92 49.22
C ALA A 78 29.36 -17.39 47.93
N LYS A 79 28.68 -18.54 47.91
CA LYS A 79 27.91 -18.98 46.72
C LYS A 79 26.82 -18.00 46.31
N PHE A 80 26.28 -17.21 47.25
CA PHE A 80 25.29 -16.17 46.96
C PHE A 80 25.88 -14.96 46.24
N LEU A 81 27.22 -14.83 46.16
CA LEU A 81 27.87 -13.79 45.38
C LEU A 81 27.89 -14.08 43.86
N ALA A 82 27.59 -15.32 43.44
CA ALA A 82 27.49 -15.65 42.01
C ALA A 82 26.40 -14.85 41.27
N PRO A 83 25.13 -14.78 41.74
CA PRO A 83 24.12 -13.90 41.14
C PRO A 83 24.46 -12.40 41.27
N TYR A 84 25.24 -12.01 42.28
CA TYR A 84 25.75 -10.64 42.40
C TYR A 84 26.70 -10.27 41.27
N GLN A 85 27.75 -11.06 41.05
CA GLN A 85 28.72 -10.80 39.99
C GLN A 85 28.07 -10.86 38.60
N LYS A 86 27.29 -11.91 38.32
CA LYS A 86 26.57 -12.05 37.03
C LYS A 86 25.55 -10.95 36.80
N GLY A 87 24.87 -10.48 37.85
CA GLY A 87 23.92 -9.39 37.75
C GLY A 87 24.57 -8.08 37.31
N TRP A 88 25.79 -7.78 37.80
CA TRP A 88 26.55 -6.59 37.41
C TRP A 88 27.02 -6.65 35.95
N GLU A 89 27.51 -7.81 35.51
CA GLU A 89 27.87 -8.03 34.11
C GLU A 89 26.67 -7.89 33.16
N SER A 90 25.53 -8.47 33.55
CA SER A 90 24.27 -8.35 32.81
C SER A 90 23.80 -6.89 32.72
N PHE A 91 23.83 -6.17 33.85
CA PHE A 91 23.48 -4.75 33.89
C PHE A 91 24.34 -3.92 32.94
N ASN A 92 25.67 -4.07 33.00
CA ASN A 92 26.60 -3.30 32.17
C ASN A 92 26.44 -3.60 30.68
N THR A 93 26.19 -4.86 30.34
CA THR A 93 25.98 -5.28 28.95
C THR A 93 24.68 -4.70 28.40
N ALA A 94 23.57 -4.85 29.13
CA ALA A 94 22.27 -4.33 28.73
C ALA A 94 22.25 -2.80 28.68
N TRP A 95 22.92 -2.12 29.62
CA TRP A 95 23.04 -0.67 29.63
C TRP A 95 23.81 -0.14 28.41
N ARG A 96 24.92 -0.79 28.03
CA ARG A 96 25.67 -0.42 26.82
C ARG A 96 24.82 -0.61 25.57
N GLN A 97 24.08 -1.73 25.50
CA GLN A 97 23.18 -1.99 24.39
C GLN A 97 22.10 -0.90 24.29
N ALA A 98 21.47 -0.51 25.41
CA ALA A 98 20.49 0.58 25.42
C ALA A 98 21.12 1.91 24.97
N LYS A 99 22.36 2.18 25.38
CA LYS A 99 23.11 3.39 25.01
C LYS A 99 23.47 3.44 23.52
N GLU A 100 23.84 2.31 22.93
CA GLU A 100 24.11 2.19 21.50
C GLU A 100 22.83 2.37 20.67
N LEU A 101 21.75 1.69 21.08
CA LEU A 101 20.44 1.78 20.42
C LEU A 101 19.89 3.21 20.43
N THR A 102 20.08 3.96 21.52
CA THR A 102 19.55 5.32 21.68
C THR A 102 20.58 6.42 21.39
N SER A 103 21.60 6.13 20.59
CA SER A 103 22.71 7.06 20.31
C SER A 103 22.28 8.34 19.58
N ASP A 104 21.14 8.31 18.91
CA ASP A 104 20.51 9.44 18.22
C ASP A 104 19.58 10.27 19.13
N ASN A 105 19.40 9.87 20.39
CA ASN A 105 18.45 10.47 21.31
C ASN A 105 19.15 11.01 22.59
N PRO A 106 19.56 12.29 22.61
CA PRO A 106 20.25 12.90 23.75
C PRO A 106 19.48 12.81 25.08
N ALA A 107 18.16 12.87 25.04
CA ALA A 107 17.33 12.77 26.24
C ALA A 107 17.36 11.35 26.84
N GLN A 108 17.37 10.31 26.00
CA GLN A 108 17.53 8.93 26.47
C GLN A 108 18.96 8.66 26.98
N GLN A 109 19.98 9.25 26.34
CA GLN A 109 21.35 9.19 26.84
C GLN A 109 21.46 9.75 28.26
N GLU A 110 20.83 10.91 28.54
CA GLU A 110 20.83 11.50 29.89
C GLU A 110 20.15 10.59 30.93
N ARG A 111 19.03 9.96 30.58
CA ARG A 111 18.34 8.99 31.47
C ARG A 111 19.22 7.77 31.74
N LEU A 112 19.89 7.25 30.72
CA LEU A 112 20.83 6.14 30.88
C LEU A 112 22.01 6.48 31.78
N GLU A 113 22.52 7.71 31.75
CA GLU A 113 23.55 8.17 32.69
C GLU A 113 23.02 8.24 34.13
N LYS A 114 21.77 8.70 34.33
CA LYS A 114 21.12 8.68 35.66
C LYS A 114 20.96 7.26 36.19
N ILE A 115 20.49 6.33 35.34
CA ILE A 115 20.39 4.90 35.67
C ILE A 115 21.76 4.36 36.08
N ARG A 116 22.82 4.67 35.31
CA ARG A 116 24.18 4.22 35.63
C ARG A 116 24.65 4.75 36.98
N LYS A 117 24.46 6.04 37.24
CA LYS A 117 24.85 6.67 38.50
C LYS A 117 24.16 6.03 39.70
N GLN A 118 22.86 5.73 39.59
CA GLN A 118 22.12 5.03 40.67
C GLN A 118 22.62 3.60 40.85
N ALA A 119 22.90 2.88 39.75
CA ALA A 119 23.45 1.53 39.80
C ALA A 119 24.83 1.49 40.46
N GLU A 120 25.72 2.42 40.11
CA GLU A 120 27.07 2.53 40.69
C GLU A 120 27.01 2.97 42.16
N ALA A 121 26.12 3.90 42.51
CA ALA A 121 25.90 4.32 43.90
C ALA A 121 25.45 3.14 44.77
N TRP A 122 24.57 2.28 44.26
CA TRP A 122 24.18 1.07 44.96
C TRP A 122 25.30 0.03 45.02
N HIS A 123 25.91 -0.29 43.88
CA HIS A 123 26.94 -1.34 43.75
C HIS A 123 28.17 -1.02 44.61
N THR A 124 28.79 0.15 44.41
CA THR A 124 30.01 0.55 45.11
C THR A 124 29.74 1.16 46.49
N GLY A 125 28.66 1.91 46.62
CA GLY A 125 28.34 2.66 47.84
C GLY A 125 27.72 1.81 48.94
N VAL A 126 27.03 0.73 48.58
CA VAL A 126 26.30 -0.15 49.51
C VAL A 126 26.82 -1.58 49.44
N ALA A 127 26.71 -2.24 48.28
CA ALA A 127 26.93 -3.68 48.19
C ALA A 127 28.40 -4.08 48.44
N GLU A 128 29.36 -3.47 47.74
CA GLU A 128 30.79 -3.75 47.94
C GLU A 128 31.26 -3.48 49.39
N LYS A 129 30.78 -2.39 50.00
CA LYS A 129 31.09 -2.09 51.40
C LYS A 129 30.49 -3.11 52.36
N GLY A 130 29.24 -3.54 52.13
CA GLY A 130 28.60 -4.58 52.91
C GLY A 130 29.31 -5.93 52.79
N ILE A 131 29.73 -6.30 51.57
CA ILE A 131 30.50 -7.52 51.31
C ILE A 131 31.85 -7.48 52.04
N ALA A 132 32.59 -6.37 51.93
CA ALA A 132 33.85 -6.19 52.65
C ALA A 132 33.66 -6.26 54.17
N GLY A 133 32.58 -5.66 54.69
CA GLY A 133 32.22 -5.72 56.11
C GLY A 133 31.90 -7.14 56.61
N MET A 134 31.52 -8.07 55.73
CA MET A 134 31.30 -9.46 56.11
C MET A 134 32.58 -10.28 56.31
N ALA A 135 33.73 -9.80 55.82
CA ALA A 135 35.00 -10.50 55.90
C ALA A 135 35.53 -10.61 57.35
N ASN A 136 35.36 -9.55 58.16
CA ASN A 136 35.79 -9.53 59.56
C ASN A 136 34.60 -9.82 60.51
N PRO A 137 34.70 -10.81 61.43
CA PRO A 137 33.66 -11.10 62.42
C PRO A 137 33.14 -9.89 63.19
N GLU A 138 34.00 -8.92 63.51
CA GLU A 138 33.64 -7.72 64.28
C GLU A 138 32.75 -6.75 63.48
N THR A 139 32.86 -6.74 62.16
CA THR A 139 32.12 -5.82 61.27
C THR A 139 30.88 -6.45 60.62
N ARG A 140 30.71 -7.78 60.72
CA ARG A 140 29.60 -8.52 60.11
C ARG A 140 28.22 -8.01 60.55
N GLU A 141 28.04 -7.78 61.84
CA GLU A 141 26.74 -7.33 62.35
C GLU A 141 26.45 -5.90 61.88
N ALA A 142 27.44 -5.01 61.89
CA ALA A 142 27.28 -3.66 61.37
C ALA A 142 26.93 -3.65 59.87
N ALA A 143 27.52 -4.53 59.06
CA ALA A 143 27.19 -4.68 57.65
C ALA A 143 25.74 -5.13 57.45
N ARG A 144 25.26 -6.12 58.23
CA ARG A 144 23.85 -6.55 58.20
C ARG A 144 22.90 -5.43 58.63
N GLN A 145 23.21 -4.72 59.71
CA GLN A 145 22.38 -3.62 60.21
C GLN A 145 22.26 -2.47 59.21
N THR A 146 23.31 -2.21 58.44
CA THR A 146 23.28 -1.19 57.37
C THR A 146 22.26 -1.53 56.28
N GLU A 147 22.19 -2.79 55.87
CA GLU A 147 21.18 -3.24 54.90
C GLU A 147 19.77 -3.28 55.52
N ILE A 148 19.63 -3.70 56.78
CA ILE A 148 18.35 -3.68 57.52
C ILE A 148 17.81 -2.25 57.63
N ALA A 149 18.68 -1.26 57.83
CA ALA A 149 18.33 0.16 57.84
C ALA A 149 17.95 0.71 56.45
N GLY A 150 18.08 -0.09 55.38
CA GLY A 150 17.64 0.25 54.04
C GLY A 150 18.64 1.08 53.23
N ALA A 151 19.94 1.01 53.54
CA ALA A 151 20.96 1.81 52.86
C ALA A 151 20.96 1.67 51.31
N GLY A 152 20.55 0.51 50.78
CA GLY A 152 20.43 0.27 49.34
C GLY A 152 19.08 0.63 48.72
N LYS A 153 18.05 0.92 49.53
CA LYS A 153 16.68 1.06 49.04
C LYS A 153 16.50 2.31 48.19
N GLU A 154 17.03 3.45 48.63
CA GLU A 154 16.89 4.73 47.91
C GLU A 154 17.49 4.66 46.50
N ALA A 155 18.71 4.12 46.37
CA ALA A 155 19.37 3.98 45.07
C ALA A 155 18.63 2.99 44.15
N MET A 156 18.13 1.88 44.67
CA MET A 156 17.35 0.91 43.87
C MET A 156 15.98 1.46 43.46
N ASP A 157 15.30 2.20 44.34
CA ASP A 157 14.02 2.83 44.02
C ASP A 157 14.21 3.96 42.99
N GLY A 158 15.28 4.74 43.12
CA GLY A 158 15.69 5.72 42.10
C GLY A 158 16.01 5.07 40.75
N LEU A 159 16.74 3.96 40.74
CA LEU A 159 17.02 3.19 39.53
C LEU A 159 15.75 2.65 38.87
N ARG A 160 14.82 2.10 39.66
CA ARG A 160 13.52 1.61 39.16
C ARG A 160 12.71 2.76 38.55
N ALA A 161 12.70 3.92 39.18
CA ALA A 161 11.99 5.10 38.67
C ALA A 161 12.58 5.57 37.34
N GLU A 162 13.91 5.69 37.22
CA GLU A 162 14.56 6.13 35.98
C GLU A 162 14.37 5.14 34.83
N ILE A 163 14.38 3.82 35.11
CA ILE A 163 14.07 2.80 34.11
C ILE A 163 12.60 2.88 33.68
N ALA A 164 11.66 3.03 34.62
CA ALA A 164 10.24 3.17 34.31
C ALA A 164 9.98 4.42 33.44
N ASP A 165 10.67 5.51 33.74
CA ASP A 165 10.63 6.75 32.96
C ASP A 165 11.13 6.56 31.53
N LEU A 166 12.28 5.90 31.34
CA LEU A 166 12.82 5.55 30.02
C LEU A 166 11.82 4.71 29.22
N VAL A 167 11.25 3.68 29.84
CA VAL A 167 10.27 2.78 29.21
C VAL A 167 8.97 3.52 28.88
N ASN A 168 8.51 4.43 29.73
CA ASN A 168 7.30 5.23 29.47
C ASN A 168 7.47 6.17 28.27
N VAL A 169 8.65 6.78 28.12
CA VAL A 169 8.96 7.62 26.96
C VAL A 169 8.92 6.78 25.67
N GLU A 170 9.56 5.62 25.67
CA GLU A 170 9.56 4.71 24.52
C GLU A 170 8.14 4.22 24.17
N ASN A 171 7.34 3.83 25.17
CA ASN A 171 5.94 3.45 24.94
C ASN A 171 5.09 4.58 24.37
N THR A 172 5.30 5.82 24.81
CA THR A 172 4.58 6.99 24.31
C THR A 172 4.95 7.29 22.86
N LEU A 173 6.22 7.16 22.51
CA LEU A 173 6.71 7.33 21.15
C LEU A 173 6.18 6.23 20.22
N MET A 174 6.16 4.97 20.70
CA MET A 174 5.56 3.85 19.99
C MET A 174 4.07 4.06 19.72
N ARG A 175 3.28 4.51 20.70
CA ARG A 175 1.85 4.83 20.51
C ARG A 175 1.65 5.91 19.46
N THR A 176 2.40 7.01 19.55
CA THR A 176 2.33 8.10 18.56
C THR A 176 2.61 7.60 17.14
N ARG A 177 3.60 6.72 16.98
CA ARG A 177 3.95 6.10 15.69
C ARG A 177 2.88 5.13 15.20
N GLN A 178 2.26 4.38 16.10
CA GLN A 178 1.17 3.46 15.79
C GLN A 178 -0.09 4.21 15.34
N ASP A 179 -0.44 5.32 16.00
CA ASP A 179 -1.58 6.15 15.64
C ASP A 179 -1.39 6.80 14.27
N ALA A 180 -0.19 7.31 13.98
CA ALA A 180 0.16 7.82 12.65
C ALA A 180 0.08 6.73 11.58
N GLN A 181 0.51 5.50 11.90
CA GLN A 181 0.42 4.35 10.99
C GLN A 181 -1.04 3.99 10.71
N ASN A 182 -1.89 3.92 11.73
CA ASN A 182 -3.31 3.63 11.58
C ASN A 182 -4.01 4.69 10.72
N ALA A 183 -3.73 5.98 10.96
CA ALA A 183 -4.25 7.06 10.14
C ALA A 183 -3.80 6.96 8.67
N ALA A 184 -2.55 6.54 8.42
CA ALA A 184 -2.05 6.30 7.07
C ALA A 184 -2.75 5.10 6.40
N PHE A 185 -3.05 4.03 7.13
CA PHE A 185 -3.83 2.89 6.64
C PHE A 185 -5.27 3.27 6.29
N ASP A 186 -5.93 4.03 7.16
CA ASP A 186 -7.31 4.50 6.93
C ASP A 186 -7.38 5.38 5.69
N THR A 187 -6.46 6.33 5.57
CA THR A 187 -6.35 7.20 4.39
C THR A 187 -6.11 6.39 3.12
N THR A 188 -5.21 5.40 3.17
CA THR A 188 -4.91 4.53 2.02
C THR A 188 -6.12 3.72 1.61
N THR A 189 -6.84 3.14 2.58
CA THR A 189 -8.06 2.36 2.35
C THR A 189 -9.16 3.21 1.70
N GLN A 190 -9.38 4.42 2.22
CA GLN A 190 -10.33 5.36 1.65
C GLN A 190 -9.98 5.76 0.22
N MET A 191 -8.71 6.05 -0.07
CA MET A 191 -8.25 6.39 -1.42
C MET A 191 -8.40 5.23 -2.40
N ILE A 192 -8.14 3.99 -1.97
CA ILE A 192 -8.38 2.80 -2.79
C ILE A 192 -9.87 2.65 -3.11
N LEU A 193 -10.75 2.76 -2.10
CA LEU A 193 -12.21 2.66 -2.30
C LEU A 193 -12.72 3.75 -3.25
N LEU A 194 -12.32 5.01 -3.03
CA LEU A 194 -12.67 6.12 -3.91
C LEU A 194 -12.11 5.92 -5.32
N GLY A 195 -10.89 5.40 -5.44
CA GLY A 195 -10.25 5.06 -6.70
C GLY A 195 -10.99 3.98 -7.48
N ILE A 196 -11.46 2.93 -6.81
CA ILE A 196 -12.28 1.86 -7.40
C ILE A 196 -13.60 2.44 -7.93
N VAL A 197 -14.30 3.22 -7.10
CA VAL A 197 -15.57 3.85 -7.49
C VAL A 197 -15.37 4.81 -8.66
N ALA A 198 -14.35 5.66 -8.61
CA ALA A 198 -14.03 6.59 -9.70
C ALA A 198 -13.71 5.85 -11.00
N ASN A 199 -12.92 4.77 -10.94
CA ASN A 199 -12.57 3.99 -12.11
C ASN A 199 -13.79 3.29 -12.72
N LEU A 200 -14.71 2.78 -11.89
CA LEU A 200 -15.99 2.22 -12.36
C LEU A 200 -16.85 3.28 -13.04
N VAL A 201 -16.98 4.45 -12.45
CA VAL A 201 -17.76 5.57 -13.03
C VAL A 201 -17.16 5.99 -14.37
N ILE A 202 -15.83 6.12 -14.47
CA ILE A 202 -15.13 6.46 -15.71
C ILE A 202 -15.34 5.37 -16.77
N ALA A 203 -15.24 4.09 -16.40
CA ALA A 203 -15.46 2.98 -17.32
C ALA A 203 -16.87 3.00 -17.92
N VAL A 204 -17.89 3.21 -17.08
CA VAL A 204 -19.29 3.32 -17.52
C VAL A 204 -19.48 4.55 -18.42
N ALA A 205 -18.94 5.71 -18.02
CA ALA A 205 -19.03 6.94 -18.81
C ALA A 205 -18.38 6.80 -20.19
N ILE A 206 -17.17 6.21 -20.26
CA ILE A 206 -16.48 5.89 -21.50
C ILE A 206 -17.32 4.92 -22.35
N GLY A 207 -17.86 3.87 -21.75
CA GLY A 207 -18.73 2.91 -22.44
C GLY A 207 -19.93 3.58 -23.09
N LEU A 208 -20.65 4.42 -22.34
CA LEU A 208 -21.79 5.20 -22.85
C LEU A 208 -21.37 6.18 -23.96
N LEU A 209 -20.22 6.85 -23.82
CA LEU A 209 -19.67 7.75 -24.84
C LEU A 209 -19.30 7.00 -26.12
N LEU A 210 -18.69 5.82 -26.03
CA LEU A 210 -18.35 4.99 -27.21
C LEU A 210 -19.61 4.48 -27.90
N VAL A 211 -20.63 4.05 -27.14
CA VAL A 211 -21.93 3.67 -27.72
C VAL A 211 -22.54 4.84 -28.48
N ARG A 212 -22.53 6.05 -27.90
CA ARG A 212 -23.12 7.24 -28.51
C ARG A 212 -22.34 7.76 -29.72
N THR A 213 -21.01 7.72 -29.68
CA THR A 213 -20.14 8.38 -30.69
C THR A 213 -19.58 7.42 -31.73
N VAL A 214 -19.66 6.11 -31.52
CA VAL A 214 -19.16 5.08 -32.44
C VAL A 214 -20.28 4.13 -32.84
N ALA A 215 -20.87 3.39 -31.88
CA ALA A 215 -21.81 2.31 -32.21
C ALA A 215 -23.09 2.84 -32.89
N LYS A 216 -23.72 3.89 -32.35
CA LYS A 216 -24.96 4.47 -32.91
C LYS A 216 -24.78 5.04 -34.33
N PRO A 217 -23.76 5.89 -34.62
CA PRO A 217 -23.55 6.38 -35.98
C PRO A 217 -23.25 5.27 -37.00
N VAL A 218 -22.42 4.30 -36.61
CA VAL A 218 -22.02 3.19 -37.49
C VAL A 218 -23.23 2.30 -37.83
N THR A 219 -24.04 1.95 -36.83
CA THR A 219 -25.28 1.18 -37.05
C THR A 219 -26.31 1.95 -37.86
N ALA A 220 -26.42 3.27 -37.67
CA ALA A 220 -27.30 4.12 -38.48
C ALA A 220 -26.87 4.17 -39.95
N ILE A 221 -25.57 4.25 -40.25
CA ILE A 221 -25.04 4.19 -41.62
C ILE A 221 -25.35 2.83 -42.25
N SER A 222 -25.03 1.73 -41.55
CA SER A 222 -25.32 0.37 -42.05
C SER A 222 -26.81 0.16 -42.33
N THR A 223 -27.68 0.66 -41.45
CA THR A 223 -29.14 0.56 -41.64
C THR A 223 -29.62 1.36 -42.85
N ARG A 224 -29.06 2.55 -43.11
CA ARG A 224 -29.37 3.35 -44.31
C ARG A 224 -28.82 2.72 -45.59
N LEU A 225 -27.66 2.07 -45.54
CA LEU A 225 -27.15 1.33 -46.70
C LEU A 225 -27.98 0.07 -46.99
N ALA A 226 -28.50 -0.57 -45.94
CA ALA A 226 -29.39 -1.72 -46.08
C ALA A 226 -30.73 -1.41 -46.77
N THR A 227 -31.13 -0.13 -46.90
CA THR A 227 -32.30 0.25 -47.72
C THR A 227 -31.98 0.28 -49.21
N LEU A 228 -30.70 0.38 -49.59
CA LEU A 228 -30.28 0.44 -50.99
C LEU A 228 -30.07 -0.95 -51.59
N ALA A 229 -29.63 -1.92 -50.79
CA ALA A 229 -29.43 -3.29 -51.23
C ALA A 229 -29.53 -4.26 -50.04
N THR A 230 -30.12 -5.43 -50.27
CA THR A 230 -30.23 -6.49 -49.25
C THR A 230 -28.83 -6.96 -48.81
N PRO A 231 -28.45 -6.86 -47.52
CA PRO A 231 -27.12 -7.24 -47.05
C PRO A 231 -26.81 -8.72 -47.33
N PHE A 232 -25.56 -9.02 -47.69
CA PHE A 232 -25.10 -10.42 -47.77
C PHE A 232 -24.87 -11.00 -46.37
N GLU A 233 -25.13 -12.30 -46.21
CA GLU A 233 -24.69 -13.04 -45.03
C GLU A 233 -23.17 -13.10 -45.00
N THR A 234 -22.60 -12.81 -43.83
CA THR A 234 -21.16 -12.92 -43.59
C THR A 234 -20.92 -13.92 -42.46
N GLY A 235 -19.70 -14.43 -42.33
CA GLY A 235 -19.32 -15.30 -41.22
C GLY A 235 -19.28 -14.62 -39.84
N ARG A 236 -19.61 -13.33 -39.74
CA ARG A 236 -19.65 -12.55 -38.50
C ARG A 236 -21.06 -12.08 -38.19
N LEU A 237 -21.50 -12.25 -36.94
CA LEU A 237 -22.84 -11.88 -36.46
C LEU A 237 -22.90 -10.49 -35.77
N ASP A 238 -21.77 -9.80 -35.67
CA ASP A 238 -21.65 -8.49 -35.01
C ASP A 238 -21.88 -7.31 -35.99
N GLU A 239 -21.76 -6.08 -35.49
CA GLU A 239 -21.92 -4.87 -36.30
C GLU A 239 -20.93 -4.83 -37.47
N VAL A 240 -19.72 -5.39 -37.30
CA VAL A 240 -18.70 -5.45 -38.36
C VAL A 240 -19.17 -6.36 -39.50
N GLY A 241 -19.73 -7.52 -39.18
CA GLY A 241 -20.32 -8.42 -40.18
C GLY A 241 -21.47 -7.78 -40.95
N ARG A 242 -22.37 -7.08 -40.24
CA ARG A 242 -23.48 -6.34 -40.88
C ARG A 242 -22.99 -5.25 -41.84
N ILE A 243 -21.98 -4.48 -41.44
CA ILE A 243 -21.38 -3.43 -42.29
C ILE A 243 -20.74 -4.07 -43.53
N GLN A 244 -19.98 -5.15 -43.35
CA GLN A 244 -19.36 -5.87 -44.46
C GLN A 244 -20.42 -6.37 -45.46
N GLY A 245 -21.48 -7.02 -44.97
CA GLY A 245 -22.57 -7.51 -45.81
C GLY A 245 -23.31 -6.39 -46.55
N THR A 246 -23.56 -5.24 -45.89
CA THR A 246 -24.14 -4.07 -46.55
C THR A 246 -23.21 -3.44 -47.59
N ALA A 247 -21.91 -3.35 -47.30
CA ALA A 247 -20.93 -2.75 -48.21
C ALA A 247 -20.78 -3.60 -49.49
N GLN A 248 -20.70 -4.92 -49.35
CA GLN A 248 -20.68 -5.86 -50.48
C GLN A 248 -21.96 -5.76 -51.32
N ALA A 249 -23.13 -5.62 -50.67
CA ALA A 249 -24.40 -5.48 -51.36
C ALA A 249 -24.47 -4.18 -52.19
N VAL A 250 -24.01 -3.06 -51.63
CA VAL A 250 -23.95 -1.77 -52.32
C VAL A 250 -22.92 -1.79 -53.45
N GLU A 251 -21.75 -2.41 -53.25
CA GLU A 251 -20.74 -2.58 -54.30
C GLU A 251 -21.29 -3.37 -55.49
N GLN A 252 -21.99 -4.49 -55.23
CA GLN A 252 -22.64 -5.29 -56.26
C GLN A 252 -23.70 -4.49 -57.02
N ALA A 253 -24.49 -3.68 -56.31
CA ALA A 253 -25.48 -2.80 -56.92
C ALA A 253 -24.85 -1.81 -57.91
N PHE A 254 -23.78 -1.13 -57.50
CA PHE A 254 -23.07 -0.20 -58.39
C PHE A 254 -22.47 -0.89 -59.62
N ARG A 255 -21.94 -2.11 -59.46
CA ARG A 255 -21.42 -2.90 -60.59
C ARG A 255 -22.53 -3.23 -61.59
N GLU A 256 -23.67 -3.74 -61.13
CA GLU A 256 -24.81 -4.08 -62.01
C GLU A 256 -25.39 -2.83 -62.71
N ILE A 257 -25.55 -1.72 -61.99
CA ILE A 257 -26.00 -0.46 -62.59
C ILE A 257 -25.02 0.03 -63.66
N SER A 258 -23.71 -0.06 -63.40
CA SER A 258 -22.69 0.30 -64.37
C SER A 258 -22.74 -0.57 -65.63
N GLU A 259 -22.97 -1.88 -65.49
CA GLU A 259 -23.10 -2.80 -66.62
C GLU A 259 -24.31 -2.46 -67.49
N VAL A 260 -25.46 -2.17 -66.86
CA VAL A 260 -26.68 -1.73 -67.56
C VAL A 260 -26.44 -0.40 -68.28
N LEU A 261 -25.81 0.58 -67.62
CA LEU A 261 -25.51 1.88 -68.24
C LEU A 261 -24.59 1.74 -69.45
N VAL A 262 -23.55 0.91 -69.35
CA VAL A 262 -22.65 0.63 -70.48
C VAL A 262 -23.41 -0.03 -71.62
N ALA A 263 -24.24 -1.04 -71.34
CA ALA A 263 -25.07 -1.69 -72.35
C ALA A 263 -26.01 -0.69 -73.05
N VAL A 264 -26.72 0.15 -72.29
CA VAL A 264 -27.61 1.18 -72.83
C VAL A 264 -26.84 2.17 -73.70
N SER A 265 -25.63 2.58 -73.30
CA SER A 265 -24.82 3.53 -74.08
C SER A 265 -24.36 3.00 -75.43
N ILE A 266 -24.27 1.67 -75.59
CA ILE A 266 -23.96 1.01 -76.86
C ILE A 266 -25.22 0.51 -77.58
N GLY A 267 -26.41 0.88 -77.11
CA GLY A 267 -27.71 0.54 -77.71
C GLY A 267 -28.27 -0.83 -77.34
N ASP A 268 -27.69 -1.52 -76.35
CA ASP A 268 -28.19 -2.78 -75.81
C ASP A 268 -29.11 -2.54 -74.60
N PHE A 269 -30.42 -2.62 -74.83
CA PHE A 269 -31.45 -2.47 -73.81
C PHE A 269 -31.90 -3.81 -73.20
N THR A 270 -31.22 -4.92 -73.51
CA THR A 270 -31.62 -6.25 -73.03
C THR A 270 -31.17 -6.55 -71.60
N LYS A 271 -30.22 -5.76 -71.07
CA LYS A 271 -29.71 -5.91 -69.71
C LYS A 271 -30.71 -5.41 -68.66
N THR A 272 -30.85 -6.17 -67.59
CA THR A 272 -31.76 -5.87 -66.47
C THR A 272 -31.02 -5.91 -65.14
N LEU A 273 -31.46 -5.09 -64.19
CA LEU A 273 -31.04 -5.17 -62.80
C LEU A 273 -31.61 -6.45 -62.17
N SER A 274 -30.75 -7.29 -61.58
CA SER A 274 -31.14 -8.62 -61.10
C SER A 274 -31.80 -8.59 -59.71
N LYS A 275 -31.59 -7.52 -58.95
CA LYS A 275 -32.09 -7.32 -57.60
C LYS A 275 -32.77 -5.96 -57.46
N ASP A 276 -33.69 -5.90 -56.48
CA ASP A 276 -34.32 -4.63 -56.15
C ASP A 276 -33.42 -3.76 -55.29
N PHE A 277 -33.11 -2.58 -55.83
CA PHE A 277 -32.22 -1.60 -55.23
C PHE A 277 -33.03 -0.44 -54.63
N GLY A 278 -33.82 -0.73 -53.60
CA GLY A 278 -34.68 0.26 -52.95
C GLY A 278 -35.77 0.83 -53.86
N GLY A 279 -36.32 0.01 -54.77
CA GLY A 279 -37.35 0.40 -55.74
C GLY A 279 -36.83 0.88 -57.09
N LEU A 280 -35.55 1.27 -57.18
CA LEU A 280 -34.94 1.80 -58.41
C LEU A 280 -34.89 0.78 -59.55
N SER A 281 -34.81 -0.51 -59.23
CA SER A 281 -34.76 -1.58 -60.24
C SER A 281 -36.01 -1.58 -61.12
N SER A 282 -37.17 -1.38 -60.50
CA SER A 282 -38.48 -1.41 -61.13
C SER A 282 -38.70 -0.17 -62.02
N GLU A 283 -38.26 0.99 -61.55
CA GLU A 283 -38.36 2.26 -62.30
C GLU A 283 -37.42 2.27 -63.52
N VAL A 284 -36.17 1.82 -63.34
CA VAL A 284 -35.21 1.68 -64.43
C VAL A 284 -35.71 0.68 -65.47
N GLN A 285 -36.24 -0.48 -65.04
CA GLN A 285 -36.76 -1.48 -65.97
C GLN A 285 -38.01 -0.97 -66.71
N ALA A 286 -38.90 -0.22 -66.06
CA ALA A 286 -40.04 0.41 -66.71
C ALA A 286 -39.60 1.40 -67.80
N ASN A 287 -38.59 2.23 -67.51
CA ASN A 287 -38.06 3.21 -68.46
C ASN A 287 -37.32 2.56 -69.65
N LEU A 288 -36.54 1.50 -69.40
CA LEU A 288 -35.87 0.74 -70.47
C LEU A 288 -36.88 0.09 -71.44
N ARG A 289 -37.98 -0.47 -70.91
CA ARG A 289 -39.06 -1.04 -71.72
C ARG A 289 -39.84 0.01 -72.52
N ALA A 290 -39.92 1.24 -72.04
CA ALA A 290 -40.57 2.34 -72.77
C ALA A 290 -39.70 2.89 -73.92
N THR A 291 -38.40 2.56 -73.95
CA THR A 291 -37.42 3.07 -74.91
C THR A 291 -37.06 2.04 -75.99
N THR A 292 -37.56 0.80 -75.87
CA THR A 292 -37.41 -0.31 -76.83
C THR A 292 -38.62 -0.42 -77.74
#